data_AF-A0A524H640-F1
#
_entry.id   AF-A0A524H640-F1
#
_cell.length_a   1.000
_cell.length_b   1.000
_cell.length_c   1.000
_cell.angle_alpha   90.00
_cell.angle_beta   90.00
_cell.angle_gamma   90.00
#
_symmetry.space_group_name_H-M   'P 1'
#
loop_
_entity.id
_entity.type
_entity.pdbx_description
1 polymer ?
#
loop_
_entity_poly.entity_id
_entity_poly.type
_entity_poly.pdbx_seq_one_letter_code
_entity_poly.pdbx_strand_id
1 'polypeptide(L)' 'MTFSLPPLPYDYAALEPHLDEATMRIHHDKHHAAYVKNLNAALSTDAGLSGKTIEAIL' A
#
# COMPACT_ATOMS: atom_id res chain seq x y z
N MET A 1 -2.36 5.54 -14.27
CA MET A 1 -2.04 4.19 -13.76
C MET A 1 -2.35 4.17 -12.28
N THR A 2 -2.93 3.08 -11.79
CA THR A 2 -3.36 2.98 -10.40
C THR A 2 -2.61 1.83 -9.75
N PHE A 3 -1.61 2.17 -8.94
CA PHE A 3 -1.09 1.22 -7.95
C PHE A 3 -2.27 0.79 -7.06
N SER A 4 -2.28 -0.48 -6.70
CA SER A 4 -3.30 -1.05 -5.81
C SER A 4 -2.66 -1.45 -4.48
N LEU A 5 -3.44 -1.35 -3.41
CA LEU A 5 -3.05 -1.90 -2.12
C LEU A 5 -3.17 -3.42 -2.21
N PRO A 6 -2.08 -4.19 -2.18
CA PRO A 6 -2.17 -5.64 -2.21
C PRO A 6 -2.87 -6.14 -0.95
N PRO A 7 -3.79 -7.12 -1.05
CA PRO A 7 -4.40 -7.70 0.14
C PRO A 7 -3.34 -8.39 1.00
N LEU A 8 -3.58 -8.47 2.31
CA LEU A 8 -2.79 -9.35 3.16
C LEU A 8 -2.91 -10.80 2.66
N PRO A 9 -1.80 -11.56 2.63
CA PRO A 9 -1.83 -12.98 2.26
C PRO A 9 -2.32 -13.89 3.40
N TYR A 10 -2.78 -13.31 4.52
CA TYR A 10 -3.22 -13.98 5.74
C TYR A 10 -4.22 -13.10 6.52
N ASP A 11 -4.93 -13.68 7.49
CA ASP A 11 -5.83 -12.92 8.36
C ASP A 11 -5.08 -11.91 9.23
N TYR A 12 -5.74 -10.81 9.60
CA TYR A 12 -5.14 -9.75 10.43
C TYR A 12 -4.60 -10.25 11.79
N ALA A 13 -5.17 -11.31 12.35
CA ALA A 13 -4.76 -11.90 13.61
C ALA A 13 -3.73 -13.05 13.45
N ALA A 14 -3.30 -13.38 12.22
CA ALA A 14 -2.46 -14.55 11.95
C ALA A 14 -1.06 -14.50 12.59
N LEU A 15 -0.64 -13.33 13.07
CA LEU A 15 0.67 -13.10 13.68
C LEU A 15 0.63 -13.02 15.22
N GLU A 16 -0.53 -13.25 15.84
CA GLU A 16 -0.61 -13.31 17.30
C GLU A 16 0.14 -14.53 17.87
N PRO A 17 0.76 -14.42 19.07
CA PRO A 17 0.78 -13.25 19.97
C PRO A 17 1.96 -12.29 19.70
N HIS A 18 2.66 -12.44 18.57
CA HIS A 18 3.85 -11.64 18.25
C HIS A 18 3.50 -10.26 17.69
N LEU A 19 2.38 -10.15 16.99
CA LEU A 19 1.81 -8.91 16.44
C LEU A 19 0.29 -8.98 16.58
N ASP A 20 -0.30 -7.97 17.21
CA ASP A 20 -1.74 -7.92 17.46
C ASP A 20 -2.54 -7.52 16.22
N GLU A 21 -3.79 -7.97 16.15
CA GLU A 21 -4.71 -7.68 15.04
C GLU A 21 -4.90 -6.17 14.81
N ALA A 22 -4.96 -5.36 15.86
CA ALA A 22 -5.21 -3.92 15.73
C ALA A 22 -4.04 -3.21 15.06
N THR A 23 -2.80 -3.57 15.40
CA THR A 23 -1.59 -3.13 14.70
C THR A 23 -1.63 -3.51 13.23
N MET A 24 -1.98 -4.76 12.90
CA MET A 24 -2.05 -5.20 11.50
C MET A 24 -3.11 -4.43 10.69
N ARG A 25 -4.28 -4.14 11.29
CA ARG A 25 -5.32 -3.31 10.67
C ARG A 25 -4.85 -1.89 10.43
N ILE A 26 -4.24 -1.26 11.43
CA ILE A 26 -3.74 0.12 11.29
C ILE A 26 -2.61 0.17 10.26
N HIS A 27 -1.66 -0.76 10.32
CA HIS A 27 -0.52 -0.80 9.40
C HIS A 27 -0.98 -0.96 7.94
N HIS A 28 -1.83 -1.94 7.65
CA HIS A 28 -2.28 -2.18 6.27
C HIS A 28 -3.33 -1.17 5.80
N ASP A 29 -4.43 -1.02 6.54
CA ASP A 29 -5.61 -0.28 6.06
C ASP A 29 -5.43 1.23 6.15
N LYS A 30 -4.48 1.70 6.97
CA LYS A 30 -4.18 3.13 7.11
C LYS A 30 -2.83 3.48 6.51
N HIS A 31 -1.73 2.94 7.03
CA HIS A 31 -0.39 3.38 6.61
C HIS A 31 -0.07 2.96 5.17
N HIS A 32 -0.17 1.67 4.85
CA HIS A 32 0.10 1.20 3.48
C HIS A 32 -0.91 1.80 2.48
N ALA A 33 -2.19 1.82 2.82
CA ALA A 33 -3.23 2.46 2.01
C ALA A 33 -2.94 3.94 1.73
N ALA A 34 -2.43 4.69 2.70
CA ALA A 34 -2.07 6.10 2.53
C ALA A 34 -0.93 6.29 1.53
N TYR A 35 0.11 5.44 1.57
CA TYR A 35 1.19 5.49 0.57
C TYR A 35 0.66 5.26 -0.84
N VAL A 36 -0.15 4.21 -1.04
CA VAL A 36 -0.75 3.91 -2.35
C VAL A 36 -1.61 5.07 -2.84
N LYS A 37 -2.47 5.62 -1.98
CA LYS A 37 -3.34 6.76 -2.33
C LYS A 37 -2.52 7.98 -2.75
N ASN A 38 -1.52 8.35 -1.97
CA ASN A 38 -0.72 9.56 -2.21
C ASN A 38 0.18 9.40 -3.44
N LEU A 39 0.73 8.21 -3.67
CA LEU A 39 1.48 7.90 -4.89
C LEU A 39 0.59 8.06 -6.14
N ASN A 40 -0.61 7.49 -6.12
CA ASN A 40 -1.56 7.64 -7.23
C ASN A 40 -1.96 9.11 -7.47
N ALA A 41 -2.12 9.90 -6.40
CA ALA A 41 -2.39 11.33 -6.52
C ALA A 41 -1.24 12.08 -7.19
N ALA A 42 0.01 11.82 -6.79
CA ALA A 42 1.19 12.44 -7.40
C ALA A 42 1.37 12.05 -8.88
N LEU A 43 1.14 10.78 -9.22
CA LEU A 43 1.27 10.28 -10.59
C LEU A 43 0.15 10.75 -11.51
N SER A 44 -1.01 11.15 -10.96
CA SER A 44 -2.10 11.71 -11.76
C SER A 44 -1.71 13.02 -12.46
N THR A 45 -0.68 13.71 -11.95
CA THR A 45 -0.18 14.98 -12.49
C THR A 45 1.06 14.85 -13.38
N ASP A 46 1.64 13.66 -13.51
CA ASP A 46 2.87 13.43 -14.30
C ASP A 46 2.68 12.31 -15.34
N ALA A 47 2.49 12.71 -16.59
CA ALA A 47 2.31 11.79 -17.71
C ALA A 47 3.56 10.97 -18.04
N GLY A 48 4.77 11.44 -17.68
CA GLY A 48 6.04 10.76 -17.97
C GLY A 48 6.31 9.55 -17.07
N LEU A 49 5.61 9.47 -15.94
CA LEU A 49 5.70 8.34 -15.01
C LEU A 49 4.59 7.30 -15.22
N SER A 50 3.59 7.60 -16.04
CA SER A 50 2.57 6.64 -16.46
C SER A 50 3.24 5.49 -17.24
N GLY A 51 3.09 4.26 -16.78
CA GLY A 51 3.68 3.08 -17.42
C GLY A 51 4.67 2.34 -16.55
N LYS A 52 5.27 3.06 -15.59
CA LYS A 52 6.41 2.57 -14.84
C LYS A 52 5.96 1.69 -13.68
N THR A 53 6.76 0.67 -13.40
CA THR A 53 6.62 -0.13 -12.17
C THR A 53 7.03 0.71 -10.95
N ILE A 54 6.72 0.24 -9.75
CA ILE A 54 7.11 0.97 -8.54
C ILE A 54 8.63 1.04 -8.39
N GLU A 55 9.35 -0.01 -8.78
CA GLU A 55 10.81 -0.07 -8.77
C GLU A 55 11.45 0.91 -9.76
N ALA A 56 10.76 1.24 -10.85
CA ALA A 56 11.26 2.16 -11.87
C ALA A 56 11.03 3.65 -11.52
N ILE A 57 10.31 3.94 -10.44
CA ILE A 57 10.02 5.31 -9.96
C ILE A 57 10.58 5.59 -8.55
N LEU A 58 11.20 4.60 -7.93
CA LEU A 58 12.01 4.73 -6.71
C LEU A 58 13.46 5.07 -7.08
#